data_AF-A0A1I7IUJ9-F1
#
_entry.id   AF-A0A1I7IUJ9-F1
#
_cell.length_a   1.000
_cell.length_b   1.000
_cell.length_c   1.000
_cell.angle_alpha   90.00
_cell.angle_beta   90.00
_cell.angle_gamma   90.00
#
_symmetry.space_group_name_H-M   'P 1'
#
loop_
_entity.id
_entity.type
_entity.pdbx_description
1 polymer ?
#
loop_
_entity_poly.entity_id
_entity_poly.type
_entity_poly.pdbx_seq_one_letter_code
_entity_poly.pdbx_strand_id
1 'polypeptide(L)'
;MMDFMKILNNDTSDLNDEERKQAEEFTEHLREKMIHDLTLFESEELIRKLENDKEEFIESIEQIFVNGVKGYKKMNMQLLINLYLERIGRKKFVSLIENLQ
;
A
#
# COMPACT_ATOMS: atom_id res chain seq x y z
N MET A 1 19.94 3.64 29.42
CA MET A 1 19.38 2.91 28.27
C MET A 1 18.09 3.62 27.92
N MET A 2 17.92 4.06 26.68
CA MET A 2 16.72 4.77 26.23
C MET A 2 15.49 3.87 26.46
N ASP A 3 14.42 4.41 27.05
CA ASP A 3 13.18 3.66 27.21
C ASP A 3 12.44 3.63 25.87
N PHE A 4 12.72 2.58 25.09
CA PHE A 4 12.12 2.39 23.77
C PHE A 4 10.59 2.39 23.81
N MET A 5 9.96 1.99 24.92
CA MET A 5 8.50 2.01 25.04
C MET A 5 7.94 3.42 25.18
N LYS A 6 8.68 4.36 25.76
CA LYS A 6 8.29 5.79 25.76
C LYS A 6 8.35 6.37 24.35
N ILE A 7 9.45 6.10 23.62
CA ILE A 7 9.65 6.58 22.25
C ILE A 7 8.56 6.04 21.31
N LEU A 8 8.26 4.74 21.37
CA LEU A 8 7.22 4.11 20.56
C LEU A 8 5.82 4.67 20.84
N ASN A 9 5.58 5.20 22.04
CA ASN A 9 4.33 5.85 22.43
C ASN A 9 4.33 7.37 22.20
N ASN A 10 5.35 7.92 21.51
CA ASN A 10 5.55 9.36 21.33
C ASN A 10 5.66 10.15 22.64
N ASP A 11 6.04 9.51 23.74
CA ASP A 11 6.25 10.18 25.03
C ASP A 11 7.68 10.73 25.10
N THR A 12 7.81 12.04 24.85
CA THR A 12 9.09 12.78 24.83
C THR A 12 9.20 13.81 25.94
N SER A 13 8.31 13.76 26.95
CA SER A 13 8.20 14.79 27.99
C SER A 13 9.50 15.03 28.76
N ASP A 14 10.28 13.97 28.94
CA ASP A 14 11.49 13.96 29.76
C ASP A 14 12.79 13.99 28.92
N LEU A 15 12.67 14.06 27.58
CA LEU A 15 13.82 14.03 26.66
C LEU A 15 14.35 15.44 26.37
N ASN A 16 15.67 15.59 26.40
CA ASN A 16 16.34 16.79 25.89
C ASN A 16 16.37 16.82 24.35
N ASP A 17 16.84 17.92 23.76
CA ASP A 17 16.82 18.11 22.29
C ASP A 17 17.62 17.04 21.53
N GLU A 18 18.76 16.61 22.06
CA GLU A 18 19.59 15.56 21.44
C GLU A 18 18.92 14.19 21.53
N GLU A 19 18.35 13.87 22.69
CA GLU A 19 17.58 12.64 22.90
C GLU A 19 16.32 12.60 22.05
N ARG A 20 15.62 13.72 21.86
CA ARG A 20 14.46 13.83 20.94
C ARG A 20 14.87 13.54 19.52
N LYS A 21 15.96 14.15 19.05
CA LYS A 21 16.48 13.90 17.70
C LYS A 21 16.84 12.43 17.50
N GLN A 22 17.50 11.80 18.46
CA GLN A 22 17.83 10.37 18.40
C GLN A 22 16.58 9.49 18.38
N ALA A 23 15.56 9.84 19.18
CA ALA A 23 14.29 9.14 19.21
C ALA A 23 13.51 9.25 17.89
N GLU A 24 13.49 10.44 17.28
CA GLU A 24 12.89 10.69 15.96
C GLU A 24 13.61 9.89 14.87
N GLU A 25 14.94 9.96 14.83
CA GLU A 25 15.75 9.18 13.87
C GLU A 25 15.50 7.68 14.05
N PHE A 26 15.55 7.16 15.28
CA PHE A 26 15.26 5.75 15.54
C PHE A 26 13.85 5.33 15.10
N THR A 27 12.83 6.16 15.39
CA THR A 27 11.43 5.87 15.05
C THR A 27 11.22 5.81 13.54
N GLU A 28 11.82 6.74 12.79
CA GLU A 28 11.76 6.71 11.33
C GLU A 28 12.48 5.48 10.76
N HIS A 29 13.69 5.15 11.23
CA HIS A 29 14.39 3.94 10.78
C HIS A 29 13.61 2.66 11.10
N LEU A 30 13.00 2.58 12.30
CA LEU A 30 12.17 1.45 12.67
C LEU A 30 10.94 1.36 11.76
N ARG A 31 10.27 2.47 11.50
CA ARG A 31 9.12 2.55 10.59
C ARG A 31 9.49 2.08 9.19
N GLU A 32 10.60 2.57 8.62
CA GLU A 32 11.07 2.16 7.31
C GLU A 32 11.38 0.65 7.26
N LYS A 33 12.04 0.12 8.28
CA LYS A 33 12.35 -1.31 8.39
C LYS A 33 11.08 -2.16 8.49
N MET A 34 10.12 -1.76 9.31
CA MET A 34 8.83 -2.46 9.42
C MET A 34 8.07 -2.45 8.08
N ILE A 35 8.03 -1.30 7.39
CA ILE A 35 7.39 -1.21 6.07
C ILE A 35 8.07 -2.14 5.06
N HIS A 36 9.41 -2.16 5.05
CA HIS A 36 10.17 -3.03 4.16
C HIS A 36 9.90 -4.51 4.43
N ASP A 37 10.00 -4.95 5.69
CA ASP A 37 9.84 -6.35 6.07
C ASP A 37 8.42 -6.84 5.80
N LEU A 38 7.40 -6.03 6.09
CA LEU A 38 6.01 -6.32 5.73
C LEU A 38 5.84 -6.43 4.21
N THR A 39 6.41 -5.49 3.43
CA THR A 39 6.31 -5.52 1.96
C THR A 39 6.95 -6.78 1.38
N LEU A 40 8.10 -7.20 1.93
CA LEU A 40 8.79 -8.42 1.49
C LEU A 40 7.95 -9.67 1.79
N PHE A 41 7.44 -9.78 3.02
CA PHE A 41 6.60 -10.90 3.43
C PHE A 41 5.35 -11.04 2.54
N GLU A 42 4.61 -9.95 2.34
CA GLU A 42 3.41 -9.95 1.49
C GLU A 42 3.75 -10.29 0.02
N SER A 43 4.91 -9.86 -0.47
CA SER A 43 5.36 -10.20 -1.82
C SER A 43 5.65 -11.70 -1.98
N GLU A 44 6.26 -12.31 -0.97
CA GLU A 44 6.52 -13.76 -0.95
C GLU A 44 5.23 -14.58 -0.85
N GLU A 45 4.23 -14.11 -0.10
CA GLU A 45 2.90 -14.73 -0.06
C GLU A 45 2.23 -14.66 -1.45
N LEU A 46 2.29 -13.51 -2.14
CA LEU A 46 1.75 -13.38 -3.50
C LEU A 46 2.45 -14.31 -4.49
N ILE A 47 3.79 -14.46 -4.42
CA ILE A 47 4.53 -15.40 -5.28
C ILE A 47 4.10 -16.83 -5.00
N ARG A 48 3.97 -17.22 -3.72
CA ARG A 48 3.48 -18.55 -3.35
C ARG A 48 2.07 -18.82 -3.86
N LYS A 49 1.16 -17.83 -3.77
CA LYS A 49 -0.18 -17.96 -4.34
C LYS A 49 -0.14 -18.12 -5.85
N LEU A 50 0.68 -17.34 -6.56
CA LEU A 50 0.81 -17.46 -8.01
C LEU A 50 1.19 -18.89 -8.46
N GLU A 51 2.03 -19.58 -7.69
CA GLU A 51 2.49 -20.94 -7.98
C GLU A 51 1.47 -22.02 -7.62
N ASN A 52 0.66 -21.81 -6.58
CA ASN A 52 -0.19 -22.86 -5.98
C ASN A 52 -1.70 -22.65 -6.20
N ASP A 53 -2.15 -21.39 -6.22
CA ASP A 53 -3.55 -20.99 -6.38
C ASP A 53 -3.65 -19.66 -7.15
N LYS A 54 -3.80 -19.79 -8.47
CA LYS A 54 -3.90 -18.64 -9.37
C LYS A 54 -5.15 -17.79 -9.09
N GLU A 55 -6.25 -18.38 -8.63
CA GLU A 55 -7.47 -17.62 -8.35
C GLU A 55 -7.25 -16.74 -7.11
N GLU A 56 -6.71 -17.31 -6.03
CA GLU A 56 -6.38 -16.55 -4.82
C GLU A 56 -5.32 -15.46 -5.08
N PHE A 57 -4.35 -15.72 -5.96
CA PHE A 57 -3.40 -14.71 -6.40
C PHE A 57 -4.10 -13.53 -7.10
N ILE A 58 -4.99 -13.82 -8.06
CA ILE A 58 -5.71 -12.78 -8.79
C ILE A 58 -6.62 -11.98 -7.86
N GLU A 59 -7.31 -12.64 -6.93
CA GLU A 59 -8.13 -11.96 -5.91
C GLU A 59 -7.27 -11.02 -5.05
N SER A 60 -6.09 -11.48 -4.61
CA SER A 60 -5.17 -10.66 -3.81
C SER A 60 -4.70 -9.42 -4.58
N ILE A 61 -4.36 -9.57 -5.86
CA ILE A 61 -3.99 -8.47 -6.75
C ILE A 61 -5.17 -7.50 -6.97
N GLU A 62 -6.38 -8.03 -7.16
CA GLU A 62 -7.59 -7.21 -7.29
C GLU A 62 -7.82 -6.36 -6.04
N GLN A 63 -7.70 -6.95 -4.84
CA GLN A 63 -7.84 -6.21 -3.58
C GLN A 63 -6.85 -5.05 -3.48
N ILE A 64 -5.59 -5.26 -3.90
CA ILE A 64 -4.56 -4.21 -3.91
C ILE A 64 -4.95 -3.08 -4.87
N PHE A 65 -5.32 -3.39 -6.11
CA PHE A 65 -5.67 -2.38 -7.10
C PHE A 65 -6.99 -1.66 -6.80
N VAL A 66 -7.95 -2.32 -6.15
CA VAL A 66 -9.27 -1.76 -5.87
C VAL A 66 -9.26 -0.94 -4.57
N ASN A 67 -8.68 -1.47 -3.49
CA ASN A 67 -8.80 -0.91 -2.14
C ASN A 67 -7.52 -0.23 -1.61
N GLY A 68 -6.38 -0.39 -2.29
CA GLY A 68 -5.10 0.21 -1.88
C GLY A 68 -5.12 1.73 -1.71
N VAL A 69 -4.01 2.33 -1.25
CA VAL A 69 -3.93 3.78 -1.00
C VAL A 69 -4.30 4.60 -2.24
N LYS A 70 -3.86 4.16 -3.42
CA LYS A 70 -4.22 4.71 -4.74
C LYS A 70 -5.18 3.78 -5.51
N GLY A 71 -6.00 3.01 -4.81
CA GLY A 71 -6.88 2.02 -5.43
C GLY A 71 -8.03 2.65 -6.22
N TYR A 72 -8.58 1.89 -7.18
CA TYR A 72 -9.59 2.36 -8.13
C TYR A 72 -10.87 2.89 -7.46
N LYS A 73 -11.29 2.35 -6.30
CA LYS A 73 -12.46 2.86 -5.57
C LYS A 73 -12.30 4.28 -5.05
N LYS A 74 -11.06 4.74 -4.85
CA LYS A 74 -10.76 6.10 -4.36
C LYS A 74 -10.58 7.09 -5.51
N MET A 75 -10.56 6.62 -6.75
CA MET A 75 -10.44 7.49 -7.93
C MET A 75 -11.79 8.12 -8.26
N ASN A 76 -11.77 9.38 -8.68
CA ASN A 76 -12.95 9.98 -9.31
C ASN A 76 -13.19 9.34 -10.69
N MET A 77 -14.43 9.47 -11.19
CA MET A 77 -14.82 8.83 -12.45
C MET A 77 -13.94 9.26 -13.63
N GLN A 78 -13.59 10.54 -13.75
CA GLN A 78 -12.79 11.03 -14.86
C GLN A 78 -11.39 10.41 -14.88
N LEU A 79 -10.75 10.29 -13.70
CA LEU A 79 -9.45 9.64 -13.55
C LEU A 79 -9.54 8.17 -13.93
N LEU A 80 -10.59 7.46 -13.50
CA LEU A 80 -10.79 6.05 -13.81
C LEU A 80 -11.03 5.83 -15.31
N ILE A 81 -11.82 6.68 -15.98
CA ILE A 81 -12.02 6.65 -17.44
C ILE A 81 -10.70 6.87 -18.16
N ASN A 82 -9.94 7.89 -17.77
CA ASN A 82 -8.66 8.20 -18.40
C ASN A 82 -7.69 7.01 -18.28
N LEU A 83 -7.60 6.41 -17.09
CA LEU A 83 -6.76 5.24 -16.85
C LEU A 83 -7.22 4.03 -17.69
N TYR A 84 -8.52 3.75 -17.74
CA TYR A 84 -9.07 2.66 -18.54
C TYR A 84 -8.77 2.86 -20.03
N LEU A 85 -8.95 4.08 -20.55
CA LEU A 85 -8.64 4.42 -21.94
C LEU A 85 -7.14 4.30 -22.25
N GLU A 86 -6.27 4.67 -21.31
CA GLU A 86 -4.81 4.53 -21.46
C GLU A 86 -4.36 3.06 -21.47
N ARG A 87 -4.89 2.24 -20.56
CA ARG A 87 -4.40 0.86 -20.33
C ARG A 87 -5.10 -0.18 -21.18
N ILE A 88 -6.40 -0.04 -21.40
CA ILE A 88 -7.25 -1.05 -22.07
C ILE A 88 -7.65 -0.58 -23.47
N GLY A 89 -7.90 0.71 -23.64
CA GLY A 89 -8.14 1.33 -24.94
C GLY A 89 -9.60 1.63 -25.26
N ARG A 90 -9.78 2.58 -26.18
CA ARG A 90 -11.08 3.15 -26.55
C ARG A 90 -12.09 2.12 -27.07
N LYS A 91 -11.67 1.18 -27.93
CA LYS A 91 -12.58 0.18 -28.51
C LYS A 91 -13.27 -0.66 -27.42
N LYS A 92 -12.50 -1.12 -26.44
CA LYS A 92 -13.01 -1.89 -25.31
C LYS A 92 -13.87 -1.04 -24.37
N PHE A 93 -13.53 0.24 -24.21
CA PHE A 93 -14.36 1.16 -23.43
C PHE A 93 -15.73 1.42 -24.07
N VAL A 94 -15.78 1.65 -25.39
CA VAL A 94 -17.07 1.82 -26.11
C VAL A 94 -17.93 0.58 -25.97
N SER A 95 -17.36 -0.61 -26.21
CA SER A 95 -18.08 -1.88 -26.05
C SER A 95 -18.56 -2.10 -24.60
N LEU A 96 -17.80 -1.68 -23.60
CA LEU A 96 -18.24 -1.73 -22.19
C LEU A 96 -19.51 -0.89 -21.97
N ILE A 97 -19.54 0.34 -22.49
CA ILE A 97 -20.70 1.23 -22.35
C ILE A 97 -21.92 0.68 -23.10
N GLU A 98 -21.74 0.18 -24.32
CA GLU A 98 -22.82 -0.41 -25.14
C GLU A 98 -23.44 -1.63 -24.45
N ASN A 99 -22.64 -2.46 -23.77
CA ASN A 99 -23.12 -3.65 -23.06
C ASN A 99 -23.82 -3.35 -21.73
N LEU A 100 -23.72 -2.13 -21.21
CA LEU A 100 -24.37 -1.70 -19.96
C LEU A 100 -25.74 -1.02 -20.20
N GLN A 101 -26.11 -0.80 -21.46
CA GLN A 101 -27.41 -0.25 -21.87
C GLN A 101 -28.42 -1.37 -22.10
#